data_AF-A0A165BUK3-F1
#
_entry.id   AF-A0A165BUK3-F1
#
_cell.length_a   1.000
_cell.length_b   1.000
_cell.length_c   1.000
_cell.angle_alpha   90.00
_cell.angle_beta   90.00
_cell.angle_gamma   90.00
#
_symmetry.space_group_name_H-M   'P 1'
#
loop_
_entity.id
_entity.type
_entity.pdbx_description
1 polymer ?
#
loop_
_entity_poly.entity_id
_entity_poly.type
_entity_poly.pdbx_seq_one_letter_code
_entity_poly.pdbx_strand_id
1 'polypeptide(L)'
;MSALVQLRTGHAPLNKHLHRINCAESAACDACNAPAESVRHFVMDCPAYAEERWSMRLRLRRESQSLSRILYTESGLNELAKYVARTGRFRSTHSAPIRR
;
A
#
# COMPACT_ATOMS: atom_id res chain seq x y z
N MET A 1 11.75 9.50 4.15
CA MET A 1 11.50 8.07 4.49
C MET A 1 11.00 7.34 3.26
N SER A 2 11.40 6.08 3.05
CA SER A 2 10.93 5.26 1.91
C SER A 2 9.51 4.74 2.13
N ALA A 3 8.72 4.61 1.06
CA ALA A 3 7.36 4.05 1.10
C ALA A 3 7.31 2.64 1.72
N LEU A 4 8.34 1.82 1.53
CA LEU A 4 8.42 0.47 2.11
C LEU A 4 8.49 0.49 3.64
N VAL A 5 9.26 1.43 4.20
CA VAL A 5 9.38 1.59 5.66
C VAL A 5 8.06 2.09 6.25
N GLN A 6 7.38 2.99 5.55
CA GLN A 6 6.06 3.47 5.95
C GLN A 6 5.00 2.35 5.90
N LEU A 7 5.05 1.46 4.90
CA LEU A 7 4.15 0.30 4.82
C LEU A 7 4.37 -0.70 5.97
N ARG A 8 5.63 -0.95 6.37
CA ARG A 8 5.96 -1.83 7.51
C ARG A 8 5.42 -1.30 8.83
N THR A 9 5.56 0.00 9.04
CA THR A 9 5.20 0.67 10.30
C THR A 9 3.74 1.11 10.33
N GLY A 10 3.00 0.96 9.22
CA GLY A 10 1.62 1.41 9.11
C GLY A 10 1.46 2.93 8.97
N HIS A 11 2.56 3.65 8.73
CA HIS A 11 2.61 5.09 8.49
C HIS A 11 2.54 5.47 7.00
N ALA A 12 2.28 4.50 6.13
CA ALA A 12 2.07 4.80 4.71
C ALA A 12 0.89 5.74 4.55
N PRO A 13 0.92 6.67 3.56
CA PRO A 13 -0.18 7.59 3.29
C PRO A 13 -1.33 6.85 2.58
N LEU A 14 -1.88 5.86 3.28
CA LEU A 14 -3.12 5.15 2.97
C LEU A 14 -4.24 5.79 3.78
N ASN A 15 -5.44 5.80 3.24
CA ASN A 15 -6.55 6.58 3.80
C ASN A 15 -6.90 6.17 5.24
N LYS A 16 -6.71 4.90 5.64
CA LYS A 16 -6.86 4.50 7.06
C LYS A 16 -5.91 5.24 8.00
N HIS A 17 -4.64 5.41 7.59
CA HIS A 17 -3.66 6.15 8.40
C HIS A 17 -3.95 7.65 8.35
N LEU A 18 -4.21 8.19 7.15
CA LEU A 18 -4.48 9.61 6.94
C LEU A 18 -5.73 10.07 7.71
N HIS A 19 -6.80 9.28 7.71
CA HIS A 19 -8.00 9.57 8.50
C HIS A 19 -7.72 9.58 10.00
N ARG A 20 -6.88 8.64 10.49
CA ARG A 20 -6.49 8.61 11.92
C ARG A 20 -5.74 9.86 12.36
N ILE A 21 -4.98 10.48 11.46
CA ILE A 21 -4.22 11.72 11.74
C ILE A 21 -4.95 12.98 11.25
N ASN A 22 -6.24 12.88 10.90
CA ASN A 22 -7.06 13.98 10.38
C ASN A 22 -6.53 14.64 9.09
N CYS A 23 -5.78 13.90 8.26
CA CYS A 23 -5.30 14.35 6.95
C CYS A 23 -6.17 13.87 5.77
N ALA A 24 -7.16 13.01 6.02
CA ALA A 24 -8.15 12.58 5.04
C ALA A 24 -9.54 12.57 5.68
N GLU A 25 -10.56 12.97 4.91
CA GLU A 25 -11.96 13.03 5.36
C GLU A 25 -12.58 11.65 5.57
N SER A 26 -12.04 10.62 4.90
CA SER A 26 -12.52 9.25 5.00
C SER A 26 -11.37 8.25 5.05
N ALA A 27 -11.58 7.13 5.74
CA ALA A 27 -10.68 5.99 5.72
C ALA A 27 -10.85 5.11 4.46
N ALA A 28 -11.88 5.36 3.65
CA ALA A 28 -12.23 4.54 2.50
C ALA A 28 -11.13 4.52 1.43
N CYS A 29 -11.03 3.43 0.68
CA CYS A 29 -10.10 3.34 -0.44
C CYS A 29 -10.64 4.07 -1.66
N ASP A 30 -9.92 5.06 -2.17
CA ASP A 30 -10.36 5.83 -3.35
C ASP A 30 -10.41 4.98 -4.62
N ALA A 31 -9.63 3.90 -4.68
CA ALA A 31 -9.52 3.07 -5.88
C ALA A 31 -10.65 2.04 -6.01
N CYS A 32 -11.20 1.54 -4.89
CA CYS A 32 -12.23 0.49 -4.92
C CYS A 32 -13.40 0.71 -3.95
N ASN A 33 -13.45 1.86 -3.29
CA ASN A 33 -14.49 2.26 -2.34
C ASN A 33 -14.67 1.33 -1.13
N ALA A 34 -13.66 0.53 -0.80
CA ALA A 34 -13.68 -0.31 0.41
C ALA A 34 -13.68 0.58 1.66
N PRO A 35 -14.30 0.15 2.77
CA PRO A 35 -14.52 0.99 3.96
C PRO A 35 -13.23 1.45 4.65
N ALA A 36 -12.11 0.74 4.47
CA ALA A 36 -10.82 1.12 5.04
C ALA A 36 -9.64 0.73 4.15
N GLU A 37 -8.90 1.71 3.65
CA GLU A 37 -7.63 1.52 2.95
C GLU A 37 -6.50 1.24 3.96
N SER A 38 -6.40 -0.01 4.43
CA SER A 38 -5.30 -0.47 5.27
C SER A 38 -4.13 -1.01 4.44
N VAL A 39 -2.96 -1.20 5.05
CA VAL A 39 -1.81 -1.87 4.39
C VAL A 39 -2.20 -3.26 3.87
N ARG A 40 -2.97 -4.02 4.68
CA ARG A 40 -3.51 -5.32 4.28
C ARG A 40 -4.39 -5.18 3.04
N HIS A 41 -5.35 -4.25 3.08
CA HIS A 41 -6.24 -4.02 1.95
C HIS A 41 -5.45 -3.65 0.69
N PHE A 42 -4.55 -2.68 0.78
CA PHE A 42 -3.72 -2.23 -0.33
C PHE A 42 -2.88 -3.37 -0.92
N VAL A 43 -2.21 -4.18 -0.10
CA VAL A 43 -1.26 -5.21 -0.56
C VAL A 43 -1.94 -6.54 -0.93
N MET A 44 -3.09 -6.87 -0.35
CA MET A 44 -3.70 -8.20 -0.49
C MET A 44 -5.13 -8.21 -1.07
N ASP A 45 -5.93 -7.16 -0.90
CA ASP A 45 -7.38 -7.27 -1.10
C ASP A 45 -7.96 -6.30 -2.15
N CYS A 46 -7.42 -5.09 -2.28
CA CYS A 46 -7.91 -4.01 -3.16
C CYS A 46 -8.11 -4.43 -4.64
N PRO A 47 -9.32 -4.62 -5.16
CA PRO A 47 -9.53 -5.13 -6.51
C PRO A 47 -8.99 -4.21 -7.61
N ALA A 48 -8.85 -2.91 -7.33
CA ALA A 48 -8.29 -1.95 -8.29
C ALA A 48 -6.83 -2.24 -8.67
N TYR A 49 -6.09 -2.95 -7.82
CA TYR A 49 -4.69 -3.35 -8.07
C TYR A 49 -4.55 -4.86 -8.28
N ALA A 50 -5.61 -5.51 -8.78
CA ALA A 50 -5.64 -6.96 -8.94
C ALA A 50 -4.55 -7.47 -9.89
N GLU A 51 -4.30 -6.77 -10.99
CA GLU A 51 -3.29 -7.16 -11.99
C GLU A 51 -1.86 -7.07 -11.44
N GLU A 52 -1.53 -5.96 -10.79
CA GLU A 52 -0.21 -5.76 -10.17
C GLU A 52 0.00 -6.75 -9.02
N ARG A 53 -1.04 -7.02 -8.23
CA ARG A 53 -1.00 -8.05 -7.18
C ARG A 53 -0.80 -9.42 -7.76
N TRP A 54 -1.47 -9.76 -8.86
CA TRP A 54 -1.31 -11.05 -9.51
C TRP A 54 0.15 -11.25 -9.94
N SER A 55 0.75 -10.24 -10.56
CA SER A 55 2.18 -10.24 -10.93
C SER A 55 3.10 -10.44 -9.72
N MET A 56 2.83 -9.73 -8.61
CA MET A 56 3.57 -9.88 -7.35
C MET A 56 3.43 -11.29 -6.76
N ARG A 57 2.20 -11.83 -6.74
CA ARG A 57 1.88 -13.17 -6.20
C ARG A 57 2.56 -14.28 -6.98
N LEU A 58 2.56 -14.19 -8.32
CA LEU A 58 3.24 -15.17 -9.18
C LEU A 58 4.73 -15.28 -8.87
N ARG A 59 5.38 -14.14 -8.59
CA ARG A 59 6.82 -14.08 -8.28
C ARG A 59 7.15 -14.55 -6.87
N LEU A 60 6.30 -14.22 -5.90
CA LEU A 60 6.48 -14.60 -4.49
C LEU A 60 5.98 -16.01 -4.14
N ARG A 61 5.09 -16.60 -4.96
CA ARG A 61 4.50 -17.93 -4.72
C ARG A 61 3.90 -18.04 -3.31
N ARG A 62 4.38 -18.99 -2.49
CA ARG A 62 3.89 -19.24 -1.12
C ARG A 62 4.08 -18.04 -0.20
N GLU A 63 5.13 -17.24 -0.41
CA GLU A 63 5.42 -16.04 0.38
C GLU A 63 4.31 -14.99 0.27
N SER A 64 3.57 -14.98 -0.85
CA SER A 64 2.54 -13.99 -1.13
C SER A 64 1.25 -14.13 -0.30
N GLN A 65 1.10 -15.25 0.42
CA GLN A 65 -0.07 -15.51 1.25
C GLN A 65 -0.01 -14.80 2.61
N SER A 66 1.18 -14.35 3.03
CA SER A 66 1.38 -13.71 4.32
C SER A 66 1.88 -12.28 4.13
N LEU A 67 1.09 -11.32 4.60
CA LEU A 67 1.49 -9.91 4.64
C LEU A 67 2.82 -9.73 5.38
N SER A 68 3.02 -10.45 6.49
CA SER A 68 4.26 -10.39 7.25
C SER A 68 5.46 -10.86 6.41
N ARG A 69 5.30 -11.92 5.60
CA ARG A 69 6.37 -12.38 4.72
C ARG A 69 6.67 -11.36 3.62
N ILE A 70 5.64 -10.78 2.99
CA ILE A 70 5.80 -9.70 2.00
C ILE A 70 6.53 -8.48 2.59
N LEU A 71 6.20 -8.10 3.83
CA LEU A 71 6.76 -6.92 4.45
C LEU A 71 8.16 -7.14 5.04
N TYR A 72 8.47 -8.33 5.57
CA TYR A 72 9.68 -8.55 6.37
C TYR A 72 10.77 -9.40 5.70
N THR A 73 10.51 -10.05 4.56
CA THR A 73 11.55 -10.76 3.80
C THR A 73 12.16 -9.87 2.71
N GLU A 74 13.40 -10.17 2.32
CA GLU A 74 14.08 -9.44 1.24
C GLU A 74 13.39 -9.65 -0.11
N SER A 75 13.01 -10.89 -0.42
CA SER A 75 12.26 -11.23 -1.64
C SER A 75 10.89 -10.53 -1.66
N GLY A 76 10.19 -10.53 -0.53
CA GLY A 76 8.92 -9.83 -0.32
C GLY A 76 9.04 -8.33 -0.57
N LEU A 77 10.03 -7.68 0.03
CA LEU A 77 10.29 -6.26 -0.17
C LEU A 77 10.60 -5.89 -1.61
N ASN A 78 11.44 -6.68 -2.28
CA ASN A 78 11.83 -6.42 -3.66
C ASN A 78 10.62 -6.46 -4.60
N GLU A 79 9.70 -7.40 -4.39
CA GLU A 79 8.47 -7.47 -5.18
C GLU A 79 7.41 -6.45 -4.75
N LEU A 80 7.33 -6.13 -3.45
CA LEU A 80 6.48 -5.04 -2.94
C LEU A 80 6.90 -3.68 -3.50
N ALA A 81 8.20 -3.43 -3.64
CA ALA A 81 8.72 -2.19 -4.24
C ALA A 81 8.27 -2.05 -5.70
N LYS A 82 8.34 -3.14 -6.47
CA LYS A 82 7.86 -3.18 -7.86
C LYS A 82 6.34 -3.02 -7.92
N TYR A 83 5.59 -3.64 -7.00
CA TYR A 83 4.14 -3.46 -6.87
C TYR A 83 3.77 -2.00 -6.60
N VAL A 84 4.41 -1.37 -5.62
CA VAL A 84 4.24 0.05 -5.29
C VAL A 84 4.56 0.96 -6.49
N ALA A 85 5.63 0.65 -7.22
CA ALA A 85 5.95 1.39 -8.44
C ALA A 85 4.83 1.23 -9.47
N ARG A 86 4.42 0.01 -9.80
CA ARG A 86 3.39 -0.25 -10.83
C ARG A 86 2.05 0.42 -10.51
N THR A 87 1.58 0.31 -9.27
CA THR A 87 0.32 0.93 -8.82
C THR A 87 0.33 2.45 -8.85
N GLY A 88 1.51 3.08 -8.80
CA GLY A 88 1.65 4.53 -8.86
C GLY A 88 1.11 5.30 -7.64
N ARG A 89 0.54 4.62 -6.65
CA ARG A 89 -0.16 5.20 -5.49
C ARG A 89 0.67 6.23 -4.72
N PHE A 90 2.00 6.05 -4.69
CA PHE A 90 2.93 6.93 -3.97
C PHE A 90 3.85 7.76 -4.88
N ARG A 91 3.60 7.83 -6.20
CA ARG A 91 4.40 8.64 -7.15
C ARG A 91 4.30 10.15 -6.89
N SER A 92 3.32 10.59 -6.11
CA SER A 92 2.99 12.02 -5.88
C SER A 92 3.40 12.56 -4.51
N THR A 93 4.47 12.06 -3.88
CA THR A 93 4.99 12.63 -2.62
C THR A 93 5.82 13.93 -2.83
N HIS A 94 5.48 14.70 -3.87
CA HIS A 94 5.93 16.09 -4.07
C HIS A 94 4.73 17.02 -4.35
N SER A 95 3.60 16.89 -3.65
CA SER A 95 2.68 18.02 -3.41
C SER A 95 1.49 17.56 -2.57
N ALA A 96 1.56 17.79 -1.27
CA ALA A 96 0.36 18.23 -0.57
C ALA A 96 0.68 19.63 -0.07
N PRO A 97 0.01 20.70 -0.55
CA PRO A 97 0.16 22.01 0.05
C PRO A 97 -0.26 21.89 1.52
N ILE A 98 0.57 22.42 2.41
CA ILE A 98 0.21 22.67 3.79
C ILE A 98 -1.04 23.58 3.73
N ARG A 99 -2.23 23.02 4.00
CA ARG A 99 -3.42 23.84 4.21
C ARG A 99 -3.18 24.62 5.50
N ARG A 100 -2.99 25.93 5.36
CA ARG A 100 -3.05 26.92 6.45
C ARG A 100 -4.51 27.16 6.83
#